data_AF-A0A224YP34-F1
#
_entry.id   AF-A0A224YP34-F1
#
_cell.length_a   1.000
_cell.length_b   1.000
_cell.length_c   1.000
_cell.angle_alpha   90.00
_cell.angle_beta   90.00
_cell.angle_gamma   90.00
#
_symmetry.space_group_name_H-M   'P 1'
#
loop_
_entity.id
_entity.type
_entity.pdbx_description
1 polymer ?
#
loop_
_entity_poly.entity_id
_entity_poly.type
_entity_poly.pdbx_seq_one_letter_code
_entity_poly.pdbx_strand_id
1 'polypeptide(L)'
;MAPMMAKLLIGLSLLIATLEGLSAQMETLNPEGCGLSYSKTMIVNGTEVKETQYPWSVFLALYFRPDVYACGGTIITKRHVLTAAHCLL
;
A
#
# COMPACT_ATOMS: atom_id res chain seq x y z
N MET A 1 6.02 -49.52 4.05
CA MET A 1 6.21 -48.37 4.96
C MET A 1 6.82 -47.14 4.25
N ALA A 2 7.75 -47.31 3.30
CA ALA A 2 8.31 -46.23 2.47
C ALA A 2 7.33 -45.37 1.62
N PRO A 3 6.25 -45.90 0.99
CA PRO A 3 5.41 -45.08 0.10
C PRO A 3 4.48 -44.13 0.86
N MET A 4 4.20 -44.42 2.14
CA MET A 4 3.38 -43.58 3.00
C MET A 4 4.14 -42.34 3.47
N MET A 5 5.44 -42.49 3.73
CA MET A 5 6.34 -41.39 4.07
C MET A 5 6.52 -40.42 2.89
N ALA A 6 6.64 -40.94 1.66
CA ALA A 6 6.74 -40.10 0.46
C ALA A 6 5.49 -39.25 0.23
N LYS A 7 4.29 -39.82 0.40
CA LYS A 7 3.03 -39.07 0.29
C LYS A 7 2.88 -38.00 1.36
N LEU A 8 3.33 -38.28 2.59
CA LEU A 8 3.32 -37.33 3.69
C LEU A 8 4.27 -36.15 3.45
N LEU A 9 5.48 -36.41 2.94
CA LEU A 9 6.46 -35.37 2.64
C LEU A 9 6.02 -34.47 1.46
N ILE A 10 5.42 -35.05 0.43
CA ILE A 10 4.84 -34.28 -0.71
C ILE A 10 3.66 -33.43 -0.22
N GLY A 11 2.78 -33.98 0.62
CA GLY A 11 1.67 -33.23 1.20
C GLY A 11 2.13 -32.06 2.08
N LEU A 12 3.15 -32.29 2.92
CA LEU A 12 3.69 -31.26 3.81
C LEU A 12 4.42 -30.15 3.03
N SER A 13 5.21 -30.50 2.01
CA SER A 13 5.89 -29.52 1.16
C SER A 13 4.92 -28.64 0.36
N LEU A 14 3.84 -29.22 -0.17
CA LEU A 14 2.77 -28.46 -0.82
C LEU A 14 2.07 -27.51 0.17
N LEU A 15 1.77 -27.96 1.39
CA LEU A 15 1.16 -27.13 2.42
C LEU A 15 2.07 -25.96 2.82
N ILE A 16 3.37 -26.21 3.02
CA ILE A 16 4.36 -25.17 3.33
C ILE A 16 4.43 -24.14 2.19
N ALA A 17 4.51 -24.58 0.93
CA ALA A 17 4.54 -23.69 -0.22
C ALA A 17 3.27 -22.82 -0.32
N THR A 18 2.09 -23.36 0.02
CA THR A 18 0.85 -22.57 0.06
C THR A 18 0.81 -21.55 1.21
N LEU A 19 1.39 -21.87 2.37
CA LEU A 19 1.45 -20.96 3.52
C LEU A 19 2.44 -19.81 3.27
N GLU A 20 3.57 -20.09 2.62
CA GLU A 20 4.52 -19.07 2.18
C GLU A 20 3.94 -18.17 1.08
N GLY A 21 3.19 -18.74 0.13
CA GLY A 21 2.48 -17.98 -0.89
C GLY A 21 1.42 -17.03 -0.29
N LEU A 22 0.70 -17.48 0.73
CA LEU A 22 -0.30 -16.67 1.43
C LEU A 22 0.36 -15.55 2.28
N SER A 23 1.53 -15.79 2.86
CA SER A 23 2.26 -14.78 3.63
C SER A 23 2.86 -13.69 2.73
N ALA A 24 3.31 -14.05 1.51
CA ALA A 24 3.86 -13.11 0.54
C ALA A 24 2.82 -12.11 -0.02
N GLN A 25 1.53 -12.45 0.06
CA GLN A 25 0.44 -11.56 -0.39
C GLN A 25 0.03 -10.51 0.66
N MET A 26 0.53 -10.60 1.89
CA MET A 26 0.29 -9.59 2.91
C MET A 26 1.40 -8.52 2.84
N GLU A 27 1.42 -7.70 1.79
CA GLU A 27 2.14 -6.43 1.89
C GLU A 27 1.47 -5.66 3.03
N THR A 28 2.19 -5.48 4.14
CA THR A 28 1.62 -4.85 5.34
C THR A 28 1.17 -3.44 4.96
N LEU A 29 -0.14 -3.22 4.87
CA LEU A 29 -0.70 -1.89 4.90
C LEU A 29 -0.18 -1.23 6.18
N ASN A 30 0.42 -0.06 6.06
CA ASN A 30 1.04 0.67 7.17
C ASN A 30 2.27 -0.02 7.79
N PRO A 31 3.40 -0.13 7.06
CA PRO A 31 4.65 -0.63 7.62
C PRO A 31 5.16 0.29 8.75
N GLU A 32 6.11 -0.19 9.56
CA GLU A 32 6.74 0.63 10.61
C GLU A 32 7.22 1.98 10.05
N GLY A 33 6.91 3.06 10.77
CA GLY A 33 7.24 4.43 10.38
C GLY A 33 6.23 5.13 9.46
N CYS A 34 5.11 4.49 9.09
CA CYS A 34 4.05 5.16 8.34
C CYS A 34 3.24 6.14 9.21
N GLY A 35 2.59 7.13 8.58
CA GLY A 35 1.57 7.98 9.23
C GLY A 35 2.09 8.86 10.38
N LEU A 36 3.41 9.01 10.53
CA LEU A 36 4.03 9.82 11.57
C LEU A 36 3.78 11.31 11.29
N SER A 37 2.79 11.88 11.98
CA SER A 37 2.52 13.31 12.02
C SER A 37 2.63 13.82 13.45
N TYR A 38 3.38 14.89 13.65
CA TYR A 38 3.43 15.60 14.93
C TYR A 38 2.22 16.52 15.15
N SER A 39 1.41 16.74 14.11
CA SER A 39 0.14 17.45 14.19
C SER A 39 -1.01 16.47 14.42
N LYS A 40 -1.75 16.64 15.52
CA LYS A 40 -2.98 15.91 15.84
C LYS A 40 -4.24 16.74 15.58
N THR A 41 -4.09 17.97 15.11
CA THR A 41 -5.20 18.90 14.90
C THR A 41 -5.73 18.82 13.47
N MET A 42 -7.04 18.93 13.32
CA MET A 42 -7.67 19.12 12.01
C MET A 42 -7.36 20.52 11.48
N ILE A 43 -7.36 20.66 10.15
CA ILE A 43 -7.05 21.92 9.48
C ILE A 43 -8.31 22.79 9.43
N VAL A 44 -8.36 23.83 10.27
CA VAL A 44 -9.32 24.94 10.16
C VAL A 44 -8.49 26.23 10.13
N ASN A 45 -8.67 27.08 9.11
CA ASN A 45 -7.77 28.21 8.82
C ASN A 45 -6.29 27.79 8.83
N GLY A 46 -5.98 26.75 8.05
CA GLY A 46 -4.64 26.18 7.98
C GLY A 46 -3.55 27.16 7.60
N THR A 47 -2.33 26.79 7.90
CA THR A 47 -1.11 27.47 7.44
C THR A 47 -0.35 26.56 6.48
N GLU A 48 0.55 27.15 5.71
CA GLU A 48 1.43 26.40 4.82
C GLU A 48 2.24 25.36 5.61
N VAL A 49 2.36 24.16 5.03
CA VAL A 49 3.08 23.05 5.65
C VAL A 49 4.58 23.20 5.41
N LYS A 50 5.39 22.72 6.35
CA LYS A 50 6.84 22.61 6.11
C LYS A 50 7.12 21.51 5.09
N GLU A 51 8.23 21.63 4.37
CA GLU A 51 8.75 20.55 3.55
C GLU A 51 8.81 19.25 4.36
N THR A 52 8.38 18.14 3.77
CA THR A 52 8.35 16.80 4.37
C THR A 52 7.44 16.60 5.59
N GLN A 53 6.61 17.59 5.97
CA GLN A 53 5.71 17.45 7.13
C GLN A 53 4.65 16.36 6.96
N TYR A 54 4.18 16.13 5.73
CA TYR A 54 3.26 15.06 5.37
C TYR A 54 3.82 14.30 4.16
N PRO A 55 4.85 13.46 4.37
CA PRO A 55 5.67 12.90 3.29
C PRO A 55 4.93 11.88 2.42
N TRP A 56 3.78 11.39 2.87
CA TRP A 56 2.91 10.50 2.10
C TRP A 56 1.99 11.25 1.12
N SER A 57 1.91 12.58 1.15
CA SER A 57 1.06 13.37 0.25
C SER A 57 1.62 13.38 -1.17
N VAL A 58 0.76 13.09 -2.16
CA VAL A 58 1.13 13.02 -3.58
C VAL A 58 0.25 13.94 -4.41
N PHE A 59 0.89 14.64 -5.36
CA PHE A 59 0.21 15.33 -6.44
C PHE A 59 0.11 14.40 -7.66
N LEU A 60 -1.11 14.22 -8.18
CA LEU A 60 -1.38 13.43 -9.37
C LEU A 60 -1.72 14.36 -10.54
N ALA A 61 -0.85 14.39 -11.54
CA ALA A 61 -1.12 15.02 -12.83
C ALA A 61 -1.71 13.98 -13.78
N LEU A 62 -3.01 14.09 -14.06
CA LEU A 62 -3.76 13.11 -14.84
C LEU A 62 -4.07 13.67 -16.22
N TYR A 63 -3.68 12.93 -17.26
CA TYR A 63 -3.74 13.36 -18.65
C TYR A 63 -4.85 12.59 -19.39
N PHE A 64 -6.07 13.11 -19.32
CA PHE A 64 -7.22 12.56 -20.02
C PHE A 64 -7.55 13.43 -21.22
N ARG A 65 -7.07 13.04 -22.42
CA ARG A 65 -7.21 13.85 -23.65
C ARG A 65 -8.66 14.32 -23.85
N PRO A 66 -8.91 15.61 -24.09
CA PRO A 66 -7.96 16.72 -24.33
C PRO A 66 -7.42 17.40 -23.05
N ASP A 67 -7.91 17.02 -21.88
CA ASP A 67 -7.76 17.74 -20.63
C ASP A 67 -6.64 17.19 -19.73
N VAL A 68 -6.20 18.05 -18.81
CA VAL A 68 -5.29 17.69 -17.71
C VAL A 68 -5.95 18.10 -16.42
N TYR A 69 -6.08 17.14 -15.50
CA TYR A 69 -6.66 17.37 -14.18
C TYR A 69 -5.64 17.06 -13.10
N ALA A 70 -5.82 17.75 -11.97
CA ALA A 70 -5.00 17.58 -10.79
C ALA A 70 -5.83 16.91 -9.69
N CYS A 71 -5.27 15.87 -9.09
CA CYS A 71 -5.83 15.21 -7.92
C CYS A 71 -4.77 15.01 -6.84
N GLY A 72 -5.23 14.68 -5.64
CA GLY A 72 -4.37 14.25 -4.54
C GLY A 72 -4.27 12.72 -4.45
N GLY A 73 -3.26 12.25 -3.74
CA GLY A 73 -3.13 10.85 -3.33
C GLY A 73 -2.30 10.69 -2.07
N THR A 74 -2.28 9.45 -1.55
CA THR A 74 -1.54 9.07 -0.34
C THR A 74 -0.71 7.81 -0.60
N ILE A 75 0.59 7.87 -0.33
CA ILE A 75 1.46 6.67 -0.35
C ILE A 75 1.05 5.75 0.80
N ILE A 76 0.67 4.51 0.48
CA ILE A 76 0.24 3.50 1.47
C ILE A 76 1.19 2.30 1.56
N THR A 77 2.04 2.11 0.54
CA THR A 77 3.10 1.10 0.49
C THR A 77 4.26 1.62 -0.36
N LYS A 78 5.30 0.81 -0.58
CA LYS A 78 6.43 1.17 -1.44
C LYS A 78 6.05 1.30 -2.93
N ARG A 79 4.89 0.79 -3.34
CA ARG A 79 4.49 0.69 -4.75
C ARG A 79 3.09 1.23 -5.05
N HIS A 80 2.33 1.62 -4.04
CA HIS A 80 0.92 1.97 -4.20
C HIS A 80 0.62 3.38 -3.66
N VAL A 81 -0.11 4.14 -4.47
CA VAL A 81 -0.74 5.41 -4.10
C VAL A 81 -2.25 5.21 -4.06
N LEU A 82 -2.86 5.51 -2.92
CA LEU A 82 -4.31 5.56 -2.75
C LEU A 82 -4.84 6.91 -3.24
N THR A 83 -5.92 6.91 -4.03
CA THR A 83 -6.61 8.12 -4.49
C THR A 83 -8.12 7.87 -4.59
N ALA A 84 -8.89 8.90 -4.92
CA ALA A 84 -10.33 8.78 -5.12
C ALA A 84 -10.65 8.20 -6.50
N ALA A 85 -11.69 7.36 -6.59
CA ALA A 85 -12.09 6.75 -7.85
C ALA A 85 -12.44 7.79 -8.94
N HIS A 86 -13.10 8.90 -8.56
CA HIS A 86 -13.46 9.98 -9.48
C HIS A 86 -12.26 10.77 -10.02
N CYS A 87 -11.06 10.58 -9.47
CA CYS A 87 -9.87 11.14 -10.07
C CYS A 87 -9.50 10.39 -11.35
N LEU A 88 -9.85 9.11 -11.44
CA LEU A 88 -9.41 8.21 -12.51
C LEU A 88 -10.51 7.83 -13.51
N LEU A 89 -11.77 8.15 -13.22
CA LEU A 89 -12.97 7.73 -13.97
C LEU A 89 -13.80 8.93 -14.42
#